data_AF-A0A563BFB1-F1
#
_entry.id   AF-A0A563BFB1-F1
#
_cell.length_a   1.000
_cell.length_b   1.000
_cell.length_c   1.000
_cell.angle_alpha   90.00
_cell.angle_beta   90.00
_cell.angle_gamma   90.00
#
_symmetry.space_group_name_H-M   'P 1'
#
loop_
_entity.id
_entity.type
_entity.pdbx_description
1 polymer ?
#
loop_
_entity_poly.entity_id
_entity_poly.type
_entity_poly.pdbx_seq_one_letter_code
_entity_poly.pdbx_strand_id
1 'polypeptide(L)'
;MKDLRKDLKEVYSKHRTLFTLMIVMLVFSMILFIYSLANLHPNASVVKVSYGDIGRYQGGEWSSMSNSGGYHDGSWQAMLVYPLFALIFGVLHNIVALRIYRKKGEKVANVFVATTIALILLSILTLWRLLGEG
;
A
#
# COMPACT_ATOMS: atom_id res chain seq x y z
N MET A 1 15.00 11.87 -15.83
CA MET A 1 14.60 10.51 -16.28
C MET A 1 15.70 9.73 -16.99
N LYS A 2 16.65 10.36 -17.72
CA LYS A 2 17.74 9.66 -18.41
C LYS A 2 18.60 8.80 -17.46
N ASP A 3 18.90 9.32 -16.28
CA ASP A 3 19.67 8.59 -15.24
C ASP A 3 18.96 7.32 -14.75
N LEU A 4 17.66 7.41 -14.44
CA LEU A 4 16.85 6.26 -13.98
C LEU A 4 16.84 5.11 -14.97
N ARG A 5 16.76 5.40 -16.27
CA ARG A 5 16.79 4.35 -17.31
C ARG A 5 18.16 3.68 -17.39
N LYS A 6 19.24 4.44 -17.19
CA LYS A 6 20.61 3.92 -17.13
C LYS A 6 20.78 3.04 -15.89
N ASP A 7 20.34 3.52 -14.74
CA ASP A 7 20.40 2.80 -13.46
C ASP A 7 19.61 1.48 -13.55
N LEU A 8 18.40 1.51 -14.13
CA LEU A 8 17.60 0.31 -14.34
C LEU A 8 18.28 -0.69 -15.28
N LYS A 9 18.89 -0.21 -16.38
CA LYS A 9 19.64 -1.08 -17.32
C LYS A 9 20.86 -1.71 -16.64
N GLU A 10 21.55 -0.95 -15.81
CA GLU A 10 22.66 -1.46 -15.00
C GLU A 10 22.20 -2.51 -13.99
N VAL A 11 21.14 -2.23 -13.23
CA VAL A 11 20.57 -3.19 -12.27
C VAL A 11 20.13 -4.48 -12.99
N TYR A 12 19.45 -4.36 -14.12
CA TYR A 12 19.04 -5.51 -14.94
C TYR A 12 20.24 -6.37 -15.40
N SER A 13 21.33 -5.73 -15.84
CA SER A 13 22.48 -6.42 -16.42
C SER A 13 23.43 -7.02 -15.37
N LYS A 14 23.63 -6.33 -14.24
CA LYS A 14 24.68 -6.67 -13.26
C LYS A 14 24.14 -7.12 -11.90
N HIS A 15 22.93 -6.71 -11.52
CA HIS A 15 22.37 -6.93 -10.18
C HIS A 15 21.04 -7.68 -10.25
N ARG A 16 21.11 -8.95 -10.67
CA ARG A 16 19.92 -9.79 -10.90
C ARG A 16 19.02 -9.89 -9.66
N THR A 17 19.59 -10.01 -8.47
CA THR A 17 18.83 -10.12 -7.23
C THR A 17 17.97 -8.88 -6.98
N LEU A 18 18.56 -7.68 -7.06
CA LEU A 18 17.80 -6.43 -6.90
C LEU A 18 16.71 -6.31 -7.96
N PHE A 19 17.03 -6.62 -9.22
CA PHE A 19 16.04 -6.60 -10.30
C PHE A 19 14.87 -7.55 -10.04
N THR A 20 15.16 -8.81 -9.65
CA THR A 20 14.13 -9.79 -9.31
C THR A 20 13.25 -9.31 -8.17
N LEU A 21 13.83 -8.76 -7.10
CA LEU A 21 13.06 -8.21 -5.98
C LEU A 21 12.15 -7.05 -6.42
N MET A 22 12.65 -6.15 -7.28
CA MET A 22 11.86 -5.04 -7.83
C MET A 22 10.63 -5.54 -8.63
N ILE A 23 10.80 -6.61 -9.41
CA ILE A 23 9.71 -7.25 -10.16
C ILE A 23 8.72 -7.94 -9.23
N VAL A 24 9.21 -8.70 -8.25
CA VAL A 24 8.37 -9.38 -7.24
C VAL A 24 7.52 -8.36 -6.46
N MET A 25 8.12 -7.25 -6.04
CA MET A 25 7.41 -6.15 -5.38
C MET A 25 6.31 -5.56 -6.28
N LEU A 26 6.59 -5.37 -7.57
CA LEU A 26 5.60 -4.88 -8.52
C LEU A 26 4.44 -5.88 -8.69
N VAL A 27 4.72 -7.18 -8.77
CA VAL A 27 3.69 -8.23 -8.87
C VAL A 27 2.79 -8.22 -7.64
N PHE A 28 3.34 -8.20 -6.43
CA PHE A 28 2.51 -8.18 -5.22
C PHE A 28 1.72 -6.88 -5.06
N SER A 29 2.30 -5.74 -5.45
CA SER A 29 1.57 -4.48 -5.54
C SER A 29 0.40 -4.55 -6.53
N MET A 30 0.58 -5.21 -7.68
CA MET A 30 -0.51 -5.42 -8.64
C MET A 30 -1.60 -6.36 -8.11
N ILE A 31 -1.23 -7.38 -7.34
CA ILE A 31 -2.20 -8.24 -6.65
C ILE A 31 -3.04 -7.42 -5.66
N LEU A 32 -2.39 -6.59 -4.83
CA LEU A 32 -3.09 -5.66 -3.92
C LEU A 32 -4.00 -4.69 -4.68
N PHE A 33 -3.54 -4.17 -5.82
CA PHE A 33 -4.33 -3.28 -6.66
C PHE A 33 -5.62 -3.97 -7.13
N ILE A 34 -5.50 -5.15 -7.75
CA ILE A 34 -6.65 -5.92 -8.23
C ILE A 34 -7.60 -6.25 -7.07
N TYR A 35 -7.06 -6.70 -5.94
CA TYR A 35 -7.83 -6.98 -4.74
C TYR A 35 -8.63 -5.76 -4.27
N SER A 36 -7.97 -4.60 -4.19
CA SER A 36 -8.62 -3.37 -3.72
C SER A 36 -9.71 -2.88 -4.69
N LEU A 37 -9.54 -3.08 -6.01
CA LEU A 37 -10.58 -2.78 -7.00
C LEU A 37 -11.78 -3.73 -6.86
N ALA A 38 -11.54 -5.02 -6.69
CA ALA A 38 -12.60 -6.02 -6.54
C ALA A 38 -13.47 -5.75 -5.29
N ASN A 39 -12.90 -5.12 -4.27
CA ASN A 39 -13.56 -4.81 -3.00
C ASN A 39 -14.11 -3.37 -2.90
N LEU A 40 -14.24 -2.64 -4.02
CA LEU A 40 -14.79 -1.28 -4.01
C LEU A 40 -16.28 -1.22 -3.61
N HIS A 41 -17.05 -2.30 -3.79
CA HIS A 41 -18.49 -2.36 -3.48
C HIS A 41 -19.31 -1.15 -4.00
N PRO A 42 -19.26 -0.80 -5.30
CA PRO A 42 -19.89 0.41 -5.84
C PRO A 42 -21.42 0.43 -5.75
N ASN A 43 -22.05 -0.73 -5.53
CA ASN A 43 -23.50 -0.88 -5.38
C ASN A 43 -23.97 -0.81 -3.92
N ALA A 44 -23.05 -0.75 -2.95
CA ALA A 44 -23.41 -0.59 -1.54
C ALA A 44 -23.82 0.87 -1.28
N SER A 45 -24.90 1.06 -0.49
CA SER A 45 -25.35 2.40 -0.09
C SER A 45 -24.31 3.11 0.77
N VAL A 46 -23.55 2.36 1.56
CA VAL A 46 -22.54 2.84 2.50
C VAL A 46 -21.44 1.80 2.65
N VAL A 47 -20.19 2.24 2.79
CA VAL A 47 -19.05 1.38 3.12
C VAL A 47 -18.23 1.95 4.29
N LYS A 48 -17.54 1.08 5.05
CA LYS A 48 -16.65 1.52 6.13
C LYS A 48 -15.32 2.02 5.56
N VAL A 49 -15.04 3.31 5.69
CA VAL A 49 -13.90 3.95 4.99
C VAL A 49 -12.73 4.31 5.90
N SER A 50 -12.98 4.49 7.20
CA SER A 50 -11.94 4.84 8.17
C SER A 50 -12.35 4.39 9.57
N TYR A 51 -11.37 4.27 10.47
CA TYR A 51 -11.60 4.10 11.89
C TYR A 51 -11.05 5.34 12.60
N GLY A 52 -11.88 5.99 13.41
CA GLY A 52 -11.47 7.14 14.21
C GLY A 52 -11.62 6.82 15.69
N ASP A 53 -10.56 6.94 16.46
CA ASP A 53 -10.56 6.65 17.90
C ASP A 53 -11.05 7.84 18.75
N ILE A 54 -11.32 8.98 18.10
CA ILE A 54 -11.73 10.24 18.74
C ILE A 54 -13.08 10.64 18.18
N GLY A 55 -14.13 10.56 19.01
CA GLY A 55 -15.42 11.16 18.71
C GLY A 55 -15.23 12.63 18.37
N ARG A 56 -15.85 13.08 17.28
CA ARG A 56 -15.90 14.51 16.96
C ARG A 56 -16.55 15.23 18.14
N TYR A 57 -15.77 15.95 18.94
CA TYR A 57 -16.30 16.82 19.98
C TYR A 57 -17.09 17.96 19.33
N GLN A 58 -18.36 17.72 19.01
CA GLN A 58 -19.33 18.72 18.60
C GLN A 58 -20.10 19.18 19.85
N GLY A 59 -19.41 19.83 20.79
CA GLY A 59 -20.03 20.65 21.84
C GLY A 59 -21.01 19.95 22.80
N GLY A 60 -20.84 18.66 23.07
CA GLY A 60 -21.67 17.89 24.02
C GLY A 60 -20.83 16.90 24.84
N GLU A 61 -21.35 16.50 26.00
CA GLU A 61 -20.67 15.71 27.04
C GLU A 61 -19.72 14.62 26.52
N TRP A 62 -18.55 14.51 27.15
CA TRP A 62 -17.53 13.48 26.88
C TRP A 62 -18.09 12.04 26.94
N SER A 63 -19.23 11.85 27.61
CA SER A 63 -19.89 10.57 27.89
C SER A 63 -20.99 10.17 26.90
N SER A 64 -21.32 10.96 25.87
CA SER A 64 -22.37 10.53 24.94
C SER A 64 -21.84 9.41 24.04
N MET A 65 -22.55 8.28 24.00
CA MET A 65 -22.26 7.13 23.12
C MET A 65 -22.26 7.51 21.61
N SER A 66 -22.67 8.73 21.25
CA SER A 66 -22.55 9.31 19.91
C SER A 66 -21.13 9.81 19.57
N ASN A 67 -20.26 9.94 20.58
CA ASN A 67 -18.85 10.35 20.48
C ASN A 67 -17.89 9.19 20.73
N SER A 68 -18.38 7.93 20.77
CA SER A 68 -17.48 6.79 20.80
C SER A 68 -16.82 6.66 19.42
N GLY A 69 -15.49 6.71 19.38
CA GLY A 69 -14.74 6.35 18.18
C GLY A 69 -15.22 5.02 17.57
N GLY A 70 -14.99 4.86 16.27
CA GLY A 70 -15.49 3.69 15.54
C GLY A 70 -15.27 3.76 14.04
N TYR A 71 -15.85 2.78 13.33
CA TYR A 71 -15.81 2.74 11.87
C TYR A 71 -16.75 3.77 11.26
N HIS A 72 -16.18 4.72 10.52
CA HIS A 72 -16.94 5.72 9.80
C HIS A 72 -17.46 5.17 8.49
N ASP A 73 -18.74 5.43 8.29
CA ASP A 73 -19.46 5.24 7.04
C ASP A 73 -19.06 6.32 6.03
N GLY A 74 -18.88 5.91 4.79
CA GLY A 74 -18.56 6.80 3.69
C GLY A 74 -18.98 6.22 2.35
N SER A 75 -18.69 6.97 1.30
CA SER A 75 -18.98 6.54 -0.06
C SER A 75 -17.87 5.62 -0.58
N TRP A 76 -18.22 4.73 -1.50
CA TRP A 76 -17.27 3.77 -2.09
C TRP A 76 -16.10 4.47 -2.80
N GLN A 77 -16.29 5.70 -3.30
CA GLN A 77 -15.21 6.47 -3.92
C GLN A 77 -14.06 6.75 -2.96
N ALA A 78 -14.32 6.87 -1.65
CA ALA A 78 -13.26 7.04 -0.66
C ALA A 78 -12.34 5.80 -0.58
N MET A 79 -12.83 4.61 -0.95
CA MET A 79 -12.03 3.40 -1.02
C MET A 79 -11.06 3.37 -2.22
N LEU A 80 -11.19 4.29 -3.20
CA LEU A 80 -10.24 4.41 -4.33
C LEU A 80 -8.82 4.80 -3.88
N VAL A 81 -8.66 5.28 -2.65
CA VAL A 81 -7.35 5.55 -2.07
C VAL A 81 -6.49 4.27 -1.95
N TYR A 82 -7.10 3.11 -1.70
CA TYR A 82 -6.40 1.83 -1.57
C TYR A 82 -5.76 1.35 -2.88
N PRO A 83 -6.48 1.27 -4.03
CA PRO A 83 -5.85 0.95 -5.31
C PRO A 83 -4.81 2.00 -5.71
N LEU A 84 -5.06 3.28 -5.43
CA LEU A 84 -4.07 4.33 -5.71
C LEU A 84 -2.77 4.09 -4.92
N PHE A 85 -2.86 3.80 -3.62
CA PHE A 85 -1.71 3.47 -2.80
C PHE A 85 -1.01 2.18 -3.25
N ALA A 86 -1.75 1.16 -3.68
CA ALA A 86 -1.14 -0.05 -4.23
C ALA A 86 -0.23 0.28 -5.42
N LEU A 87 -0.68 1.10 -6.38
CA LEU A 87 0.13 1.52 -7.53
C LEU A 87 1.31 2.41 -7.13
N ILE A 88 1.07 3.38 -6.25
CA ILE A 88 2.12 4.28 -5.75
C ILE A 88 3.20 3.44 -5.06
N PHE A 89 2.83 2.51 -4.18
CA PHE A 89 3.80 1.68 -3.49
C PHE A 89 4.57 0.78 -4.45
N GLY A 90 3.95 0.17 -5.47
CA GLY A 90 4.66 -0.62 -6.47
C GLY A 90 5.65 0.18 -7.33
N VAL A 91 5.20 1.29 -7.91
CA VAL A 91 5.99 2.06 -8.89
C VAL A 91 6.98 3.00 -8.19
N LEU A 92 6.52 3.75 -7.19
CA LEU A 92 7.35 4.74 -6.51
C LEU A 92 8.43 4.08 -5.67
N HIS A 93 8.16 2.95 -4.99
CA HIS A 93 9.22 2.25 -4.26
C HIS A 93 10.29 1.69 -5.19
N ASN A 94 9.95 1.27 -6.41
CA ASN A 94 10.95 0.87 -7.40
C ASN A 94 11.84 2.05 -7.84
N ILE A 95 11.26 3.23 -8.01
CA ILE A 95 12.04 4.45 -8.30
C ILE A 95 12.95 4.80 -7.11
N VAL A 96 12.45 4.68 -5.88
CA VAL A 96 13.23 4.93 -4.66
C VAL A 96 14.35 3.90 -4.50
N ALA A 97 14.08 2.62 -4.78
CA ALA A 97 15.07 1.54 -4.75
C ALA A 97 16.25 1.84 -5.68
N LEU A 98 15.98 2.30 -6.91
CA LEU A 98 17.03 2.73 -7.85
C LEU A 98 17.84 3.91 -7.32
N ARG A 99 17.18 4.89 -6.68
CA ARG A 99 17.88 6.02 -6.04
C ARG A 99 18.74 5.57 -4.86
N ILE A 100 18.27 4.62 -4.05
CA ILE A 100 19.03 4.04 -2.94
C ILE A 100 20.21 3.25 -3.48
N TYR A 101 20.00 2.42 -4.52
CA TYR A 101 21.07 1.69 -5.19
C TYR A 101 22.18 2.64 -5.66
N ARG A 102 21.84 3.74 -6.33
CA ARG A 102 22.82 4.73 -6.80
C ARG A 102 23.58 5.42 -5.66
N LYS A 103 22.93 5.70 -4.53
CA LYS A 103 23.53 6.44 -3.40
C LYS A 103 24.24 5.57 -2.36
N LYS A 104 23.76 4.35 -2.14
CA LYS A 104 24.12 3.48 -1.02
C LYS A 104 24.49 2.05 -1.45
N GLY A 105 24.39 1.73 -2.74
CA GLY A 105 24.74 0.42 -3.29
C GLY A 105 23.62 -0.63 -3.20
N GLU A 106 23.89 -1.78 -3.81
CA GLU A 106 22.93 -2.89 -3.96
C GLU A 106 22.42 -3.44 -2.62
N LYS A 107 23.31 -3.67 -1.64
CA LYS A 107 22.93 -4.32 -0.37
C LYS A 107 21.83 -3.55 0.35
N VAL A 108 21.94 -2.22 0.42
CA VAL A 108 20.95 -1.36 1.08
C VAL A 108 19.65 -1.29 0.28
N ALA A 109 19.74 -1.25 -1.06
CA ALA A 109 18.56 -1.29 -1.91
C ALA A 109 17.80 -2.62 -1.79
N ASN A 110 18.51 -3.75 -1.70
CA ASN A 110 17.91 -5.08 -1.51
C ASN A 110 17.14 -5.15 -0.19
N VAL A 111 17.74 -4.67 0.92
CA VAL A 111 17.04 -4.63 2.22
C VAL A 111 15.79 -3.78 2.13
N PHE A 112 15.86 -2.59 1.53
CA PHE A 112 14.70 -1.72 1.35
C PHE A 112 13.56 -2.41 0.58
N VAL A 113 13.86 -3.03 -0.57
CA VAL A 113 12.84 -3.72 -1.38
C VAL A 113 12.29 -4.95 -0.64
N ALA A 114 13.16 -5.75 0.01
CA ALA A 114 12.74 -6.92 0.77
C ALA A 114 11.82 -6.57 1.94
N THR A 115 12.14 -5.52 2.71
CA THR A 115 11.27 -5.01 3.78
C THR A 115 9.93 -4.55 3.23
N THR A 116 9.93 -3.86 2.09
CA THR A 116 8.68 -3.42 1.43
C THR A 116 7.83 -4.61 1.01
N ILE A 117 8.43 -5.65 0.42
CA ILE A 117 7.74 -6.90 0.07
C ILE A 117 7.13 -7.54 1.32
N ALA A 118 7.88 -7.63 2.42
CA ALA A 118 7.38 -8.21 3.67
C ALA A 118 6.15 -7.46 4.21
N LEU A 119 6.17 -6.12 4.16
CA LEU A 119 5.01 -5.29 4.55
C LEU A 119 3.81 -5.51 3.62
N ILE A 120 4.04 -5.61 2.31
CA ILE A 120 2.98 -5.92 1.35
C ILE A 120 2.37 -7.30 1.63
N LEU A 121 3.19 -8.32 1.91
CA LEU A 121 2.72 -9.66 2.26
C LEU A 121 1.92 -9.68 3.56
N LEU A 122 2.35 -8.93 4.58
CA LEU A 122 1.58 -8.77 5.82
C LEU A 122 0.22 -8.12 5.56
N SER A 123 0.18 -7.09 4.70
CA SER A 123 -1.08 -6.45 4.29
C SER A 123 -1.99 -7.42 3.54
N ILE A 124 -1.46 -8.23 2.62
CA ILE A 124 -2.26 -9.26 1.93
C ILE A 124 -2.79 -10.29 2.94
N LEU A 125 -1.96 -10.76 3.86
CA LEU A 125 -2.34 -11.77 4.85
C LEU A 125 -3.42 -11.25 5.82
N THR A 126 -3.29 -10.00 6.27
CA THR A 126 -4.30 -9.36 7.14
C THR A 126 -5.62 -9.16 6.41
N LEU A 127 -5.59 -8.67 5.16
CA LEU A 127 -6.79 -8.52 4.34
C LEU A 127 -7.47 -9.87 4.04
N TRP A 128 -6.68 -10.90 3.72
CA TRP A 128 -7.19 -12.25 3.51
C TRP A 128 -7.85 -12.81 4.77
N ARG A 129 -7.24 -12.62 5.94
CA ARG A 129 -7.83 -13.07 7.21
C ARG A 129 -9.18 -12.40 7.46
N LEU A 130 -9.26 -11.09 7.25
CA LEU A 130 -10.48 -10.32 7.47
C LEU A 130 -11.63 -10.74 6.53
N LEU A 131 -11.34 -11.22 5.32
CA LEU A 131 -12.36 -11.80 4.44
C LEU A 131 -13.06 -13.03 5.04
N GLY A 132 -12.36 -13.81 5.86
CA GLY A 132 -12.92 -15.01 6.50
C GLY A 132 -13.71 -14.73 7.78
N GLU A 133 -13.71 -13.48 8.25
CA GLU A 133 -14.42 -13.05 9.47
C GLU A 133 -15.77 -12.38 9.15
N GLY A 134 -16.12 -12.23 7.87
CA GLY A 134 -17.37 -11.62 7.37
C GLY A 134 -18.50 -12.60 7.06
#